data_AF-A0A944Z2Y3-F1
#
_entry.id   AF-A0A944Z2Y3-F1
#
_cell.length_a   1.000
_cell.length_b   1.000
_cell.length_c   1.000
_cell.angle_alpha   90.00
_cell.angle_beta   90.00
_cell.angle_gamma   90.00
#
_symmetry.space_group_name_H-M   'P 1'
#
loop_
_entity.id
_entity.type
_entity.pdbx_description
1 polymer ?
#
loop_
_entity_poly.entity_id
_entity_poly.type
_entity_poly.pdbx_seq_one_letter_code
_entity_poly.pdbx_strand_id
1 'polypeptide(L)' 'METAPKVRIKLKSFDHRLLDKSTFEIVDTVKRTGAKVAGPIPLPTNISRTCVLRA' A
#
# COMPACT_ATOMS: atom_id res chain seq x y z
N MET A 1 -21.33 -0.13 -22.43
CA MET A 1 -20.36 0.87 -21.94
C MET A 1 -19.36 0.12 -21.06
N GLU A 2 -18.28 -0.37 -21.66
CA GLU A 2 -17.26 -1.13 -20.94
C GLU A 2 -16.62 -0.25 -19.87
N THR A 3 -16.61 -0.77 -18.64
CA THR A 3 -15.96 -0.10 -17.52
C THR A 3 -14.46 -0.30 -17.68
N ALA A 4 -13.72 0.81 -17.82
CA ALA A 4 -12.27 0.76 -17.87
C ALA A 4 -11.71 -0.09 -16.71
N PRO A 5 -10.73 -0.97 -16.95
CA PRO A 5 -10.20 -1.87 -15.93
C PRO A 5 -9.60 -1.08 -14.76
N LYS A 6 -10.07 -1.35 -13.54
CA LYS A 6 -9.63 -0.70 -12.30
C LYS A 6 -8.72 -1.64 -11.52
N VAL A 7 -7.43 -1.32 -11.43
CA VAL A 7 -6.47 -2.07 -10.59
C VAL A 7 -6.46 -1.47 -9.18
N ARG A 8 -6.58 -2.30 -8.14
CA ARG A 8 -6.50 -1.88 -6.73
C ARG A 8 -5.32 -2.59 -6.07
N ILE A 9 -4.33 -1.82 -5.63
CA ILE A 9 -3.11 -2.33 -4.98
C ILE A 9 -3.23 -2.05 -3.48
N LYS A 10 -3.07 -3.08 -2.65
CA LYS A 10 -3.01 -2.96 -1.19
C LYS A 10 -1.61 -3.33 -0.72
N LEU A 11 -0.87 -2.34 -0.22
CA LEU A 11 0.46 -2.55 0.32
C LEU A 11 0.37 -2.89 1.82
N LYS A 12 1.11 -3.91 2.25
CA LYS A 12 1.25 -4.30 3.66
C LYS A 12 2.72 -4.55 3.94
N SER A 13 3.24 -3.95 5.00
CA SER A 13 4.61 -4.12 5.46
C SER A 13 4.65 -3.96 6.97
N PHE A 14 5.65 -4.56 7.61
CA PHE A 14 5.95 -4.32 9.03
C PHE A 14 6.84 -3.09 9.23
N ASP A 15 7.67 -2.75 8.25
CA ASP A 15 8.50 -1.54 8.25
C ASP A 15 7.84 -0.44 7.39
N HIS A 16 7.65 0.74 7.99
CA HIS A 16 7.09 1.91 7.33
C HIS A 16 8.04 2.48 6.27
N ARG A 17 9.37 2.45 6.50
CA ARG A 17 10.34 3.08 5.59
C ARG A 17 10.34 2.42 4.22
N LEU A 18 10.31 1.09 4.23
CA LEU A 18 10.21 0.30 3.01
C LEU A 18 8.86 0.51 2.31
N LEU A 19 7.77 0.57 3.10
CA LEU A 19 6.43 0.81 2.58
C LEU A 19 6.34 2.14 1.85
N ASP A 20 6.85 3.21 2.45
CA ASP A 20 6.81 4.56 1.89
C ASP A 20 7.65 4.66 0.61
N LYS A 21 8.85 4.07 0.62
CA LYS A 21 9.72 4.01 -0.57
C LYS A 21 9.02 3.31 -1.73
N SER A 22 8.50 2.09 -1.51
CA SER A 22 7.79 1.34 -2.55
C SER A 22 6.53 2.06 -3.02
N THR A 23 5.80 2.70 -2.11
CA THR A 23 4.61 3.49 -2.46
C THR A 23 4.97 4.65 -3.39
N PHE A 24 6.07 5.35 -3.11
CA PHE A 24 6.54 6.45 -3.95
C PHE A 24 6.96 5.98 -5.34
N GLU A 25 7.74 4.90 -5.43
CA GLU A 25 8.19 4.31 -6.70
C GLU A 25 7.01 3.87 -7.59
N ILE A 26 5.98 3.26 -7.00
CA ILE A 26 4.77 2.85 -7.72
C ILE A 26 4.00 4.07 -8.21
N VAL A 27 3.83 5.08 -7.35
CA VAL A 27 3.11 6.31 -7.74
C VAL A 27 3.83 7.05 -8.86
N ASP A 28 5.16 7.14 -8.82
CA ASP A 28 5.96 7.75 -9.88
C ASP A 28 5.84 6.98 -11.20
N THR A 29 5.94 5.65 -11.14
CA THR A 29 5.78 4.78 -12.33
C THR A 29 4.41 4.95 -12.97
N VAL A 30 3.34 4.95 -12.16
CA VAL A 30 1.97 5.09 -12.67
C VAL A 30 1.71 6.48 -13.25
N LYS A 31 2.27 7.53 -12.63
CA LYS A 31 2.24 8.89 -13.18
C LYS A 31 2.94 8.96 -14.54
N ARG A 32 4.10 8.33 -14.68
CA ARG A 32 4.86 8.27 -15.95
C ARG A 32 4.10 7.53 -17.05
N THR A 33 3.35 6.49 -16.72
CA THR A 33 2.49 5.76 -17.69
C THR A 33 1.19 6.50 -18.03
N GLY A 34 0.87 7.59 -17.33
CA GLY A 34 -0.29 8.43 -17.64
C GLY A 34 -1.63 7.91 -17.09
N ALA A 35 -1.62 6.96 -16.15
CA ALA A 35 -2.86 6.45 -15.55
C ALA A 35 -3.33 7.34 -14.38
N LYS A 36 -4.65 7.46 -14.19
CA LYS A 36 -5.24 8.22 -13.07
C LYS A 36 -5.01 7.49 -11.74
N VAL A 37 -4.39 8.18 -10.78
CA VAL A 37 -4.08 7.67 -9.43
C VAL A 37 -4.92 8.39 -8.38
N ALA A 38 -5.46 7.64 -7.41
CA ALA A 38 -6.21 8.19 -6.27
C ALA A 38 -5.31 8.64 -5.11
N GLY A 39 -4.00 8.44 -5.24
CA GLY A 39 -3.00 8.67 -4.20
C GLY A 39 -2.86 7.49 -3.23
N PRO A 40 -1.83 7.48 -2.38
CA PRO A 40 -1.71 6.51 -1.31
C PRO A 40 -2.74 6.83 -0.21
N ILE A 41 -3.81 6.04 -0.11
CA ILE A 41 -4.75 6.10 1.01
C ILE A 41 -4.17 5.28 2.17
N PRO A 42 -3.82 5.90 3.31
CA PRO A 42 -3.42 5.16 4.49
C PRO A 42 -4.62 4.40 5.06
N LEU A 43 -4.40 3.13 5.39
CA LEU A 43 -5.37 2.29 6.10
C LEU A 43 -4.94 2.15 7.56
N PRO A 44 -5.89 1.90 8.49
CA PRO A 44 -5.55 1.63 9.88
C PRO A 44 -4.54 0.48 10.03
N THR A 45 -3.51 0.69 10.84
CA THR A 45 -2.49 -0.32 11.14
C THR A 45 -3.09 -1.42 12.03
N ASN A 46 -2.99 -2.68 11.61
CA ASN A 46 -3.40 -3.81 12.44
C ASN A 46 -2.27 -4.17 13.41
N ILE A 47 -2.54 -4.16 14.71
CA ILE A 47 -1.57 -4.45 15.75
C ILE A 47 -2.00 -5.75 16.43
N SER A 48 -1.28 -6.85 16.17
CA SER A 48 -1.44 -8.10 16.91
C SER A 48 -0.44 -8.16 18.06
N ARG A 49 -0.95 -8.39 19.28
CA ARG A 49 -0.12 -8.56 20.49
C ARG A 49 -0.32 -9.98 21.01
N THR A 50 0.76 -10.74 21.09
CA THR A 50 0.75 -12.10 21.65
C THR A 50 1.54 -12.08 22.96
N CYS A 51 0.93 -12.57 24.04
CA CYS A 51 1.62 -12.78 25.32
C CYS A 51 2.07 -14.25 25.40
N VAL A 52 3.34 -14.46 25.76
CA VAL A 52 3.90 -15.81 26.02
C VAL A 52 4.24 -15.94 27.50
N LEU A 53 3.90 -17.09 28.08
CA LEU A 53 4.34 -17.43 29.44
C LEU A 53 5.83 -17.77 29.38
N ARG A 54 6.65 -17.02 30.10
CA ARG A 54 8.07 -17.32 30.34
C ARG A 54 8.14 -18.12 31.63
N ALA A 55 7.78 -19.40 31.59
CA ALA A 55 7.90 -20.32 32.72
C ALA A 55 9.04 -21.30 32.46
#